data_AF-A0A953U3D9-F1
#
_entry.id   AF-A0A953U3D9-F1
#
_cell.length_a   1.000
_cell.length_b   1.000
_cell.length_c   1.000
_cell.angle_alpha   90.00
_cell.angle_beta   90.00
_cell.angle_gamma   90.00
#
_symmetry.space_group_name_H-M   'P 1'
#
loop_
_entity.id
_entity.type
_entity.pdbx_description
1 polymer ?
#
loop_
_entity_poly.entity_id
_entity_poly.type
_entity_poly.pdbx_seq_one_letter_code
_entity_poly.pdbx_strand_id
1 'polypeptide(L)'
;MNSDTMPILHSRNPLVLAVLSALLLCGSTITWAQDAAAFFKQNCTSCHTIGGGRLTGPDLKDVTTRKDRAWFVQFLQSPKSMIDSGDPYAVKLQQEARGVVMPNIAGMNQQQAQALLDMITAESKLPRSQFAGMQISDRPLTAQDVAKGKQIFLAEQPLSGAGPACISCHT
;
A
#
# COMPACT_ATOMS: atom_id res chain seq x y z
N MET A 1 50.53 -53.42 14.30
CA MET A 1 51.38 -52.89 13.21
C MET A 1 50.56 -52.91 11.94
N ASN A 2 50.26 -51.83 11.20
CA ASN A 2 50.57 -50.39 11.15
C ASN A 2 49.33 -49.75 10.50
N SER A 3 48.65 -48.73 11.06
CA SER A 3 48.89 -47.28 10.93
C SER A 3 49.12 -46.78 9.49
N ASP A 4 48.05 -46.32 8.82
CA ASP A 4 48.12 -45.38 7.69
C ASP A 4 47.12 -44.23 7.93
N THR A 5 47.65 -43.13 8.48
CA THR A 5 46.98 -41.83 8.57
C THR A 5 47.46 -40.97 7.40
N MET A 6 46.57 -40.60 6.48
CA MET A 6 46.85 -39.56 5.47
C MET A 6 46.52 -38.17 6.03
N PRO A 7 47.41 -37.17 5.86
CA PRO A 7 47.15 -35.80 6.27
C PRO A 7 46.39 -35.04 5.17
N ILE A 8 45.24 -34.44 5.50
CA ILE A 8 44.57 -33.48 4.63
C ILE A 8 45.27 -32.13 4.78
N LEU A 9 45.99 -31.73 3.74
CA LEU A 9 46.69 -30.46 3.62
C LEU A 9 45.68 -29.34 3.33
N HIS A 10 45.26 -28.57 4.34
CA HIS A 10 44.53 -27.31 4.13
C HIS A 10 45.49 -26.22 3.62
N SER A 11 45.53 -26.04 2.30
CA SER A 11 46.15 -24.88 1.66
C SER A 11 45.33 -23.62 1.99
N ARG A 12 45.85 -22.79 2.91
CA ARG A 12 45.28 -21.50 3.28
C ARG A 12 45.63 -20.50 2.18
N ASN A 13 44.80 -20.39 1.15
CA ASN A 13 44.99 -19.42 0.07
C ASN A 13 44.31 -18.08 0.42
N PRO A 14 45.05 -17.04 0.89
CA PRO A 14 44.46 -15.81 1.41
C PRO A 14 43.75 -14.97 0.33
N LEU A 15 44.03 -15.24 -0.95
CA LEU A 15 43.38 -14.61 -2.10
C LEU A 15 41.89 -15.00 -2.23
N VAL A 16 41.51 -16.20 -1.81
CA VAL A 16 40.11 -16.66 -1.90
C VAL A 16 39.24 -15.96 -0.85
N LEU A 17 39.76 -15.67 0.35
CA LEU A 17 39.05 -14.91 1.38
C LEU A 17 38.86 -13.43 1.01
N ALA A 18 39.81 -12.82 0.29
CA ALA A 18 39.72 -11.42 -0.10
C ALA A 18 38.62 -11.16 -1.15
N VAL A 19 38.42 -12.09 -2.10
CA VAL A 19 37.39 -11.96 -3.15
C VAL A 19 35.97 -12.16 -2.59
N LEU A 20 35.80 -13.06 -1.61
CA LEU A 20 34.52 -13.26 -0.92
C LEU A 20 34.11 -12.06 -0.04
N SER A 21 35.07 -11.25 0.42
CA SER A 21 34.80 -10.07 1.25
C SER A 21 34.38 -8.83 0.45
N ALA A 22 34.73 -8.77 -0.85
CA ALA A 22 34.39 -7.63 -1.72
C ALA A 22 32.96 -7.69 -2.28
N LEU A 23 32.32 -8.86 -2.35
CA LEU A 23 30.96 -9.02 -2.86
C LEU A 23 29.86 -8.62 -1.85
N LEU A 24 30.21 -8.48 -0.56
CA LEU A 24 29.27 -8.14 0.51
C LEU A 24 28.97 -6.64 0.63
N LEU A 25 29.72 -5.77 -0.06
CA LEU A 25 29.55 -4.30 0.05
C LEU A 25 28.65 -3.67 -1.03
N CYS A 26 28.09 -4.45 -1.96
CA CYS A 26 27.20 -3.92 -3.01
C CYS A 26 25.69 -4.06 -2.71
N GLY A 27 25.30 -4.60 -1.55
CA GLY A 27 23.91 -4.99 -1.28
C GLY A 27 23.00 -3.94 -0.63
N SER A 28 23.49 -2.74 -0.30
CA SER A 28 22.70 -1.74 0.43
C SER A 28 22.13 -0.65 -0.49
N THR A 29 21.35 -1.04 -1.50
CA THR A 29 20.50 -0.07 -2.19
C THR A 29 19.30 0.22 -1.31
N ILE A 30 19.37 1.38 -0.65
CA ILE A 30 18.30 2.16 -0.03
C ILE A 30 16.86 1.69 -0.40
N THR A 31 16.24 0.94 0.52
CA THR A 31 14.89 0.34 0.41
C THR A 31 13.77 1.35 0.64
N TRP A 32 13.66 2.40 -0.18
CA TRP A 32 12.62 3.44 0.05
C TRP A 32 11.26 3.13 -0.59
N ALA A 33 11.25 2.33 -1.65
CA ALA A 33 10.01 1.95 -2.34
C ALA A 33 9.11 1.02 -1.49
N GLN A 34 9.71 0.12 -0.69
CA GLN A 34 8.97 -0.80 0.18
C GLN A 34 8.27 -0.06 1.33
N ASP A 35 8.82 1.08 1.77
CA ASP A 35 8.25 1.89 2.85
C ASP A 35 7.00 2.66 2.39
N ALA A 36 7.04 3.27 1.20
CA ALA A 36 5.91 4.04 0.67
C ALA A 36 4.62 3.21 0.47
N ALA A 37 4.75 1.97 -0.03
CA ALA A 37 3.60 1.08 -0.21
C ALA A 37 2.97 0.66 1.12
N ALA A 38 3.80 0.32 2.12
CA ALA A 38 3.33 -0.01 3.46
C ALA A 38 2.66 1.19 4.14
N PHE A 39 3.29 2.38 4.06
CA PHE A 39 2.74 3.61 4.57
C PHE A 39 1.38 3.95 3.93
N PHE A 40 1.27 3.84 2.60
CA PHE A 40 0.01 4.08 1.90
C PHE A 40 -1.08 3.10 2.35
N LYS A 41 -0.73 1.81 2.49
CA LYS A 41 -1.66 0.78 2.96
C LYS A 41 -2.22 1.14 4.34
N GLN A 42 -1.37 1.58 5.26
CA GLN A 42 -1.75 1.90 6.64
C GLN A 42 -2.53 3.22 6.76
N ASN A 43 -2.19 4.23 5.95
CA ASN A 43 -2.64 5.60 6.20
C ASN A 43 -3.56 6.19 5.13
N CYS A 44 -3.65 5.59 3.94
CA CYS A 44 -4.33 6.21 2.80
C CYS A 44 -5.50 5.38 2.27
N THR A 45 -5.43 4.05 2.36
CA THR A 45 -6.41 3.15 1.71
C THR A 45 -7.83 3.22 2.27
N SER A 46 -8.01 3.76 3.48
CA SER A 46 -9.34 4.00 4.07
C SER A 46 -10.12 5.09 3.33
N CYS A 47 -9.43 6.03 2.70
CA CYS A 47 -10.03 7.19 2.05
C CYS A 47 -9.76 7.26 0.55
N HIS A 48 -8.74 6.56 0.05
CA HIS A 48 -8.30 6.66 -1.33
C HIS A 48 -8.08 5.29 -1.97
N THR A 49 -8.32 5.22 -3.26
CA THR A 49 -7.83 4.14 -4.13
C THR A 49 -6.93 4.71 -5.23
N ILE A 50 -6.23 3.82 -5.93
CA ILE A 50 -5.53 4.12 -7.17
C ILE A 50 -6.20 3.30 -8.28
N GLY A 51 -7.04 3.95 -9.10
CA GLY A 51 -7.79 3.30 -10.18
C GLY A 51 -8.97 2.46 -9.71
N GLY A 52 -9.37 2.58 -8.45
CA GLY A 52 -10.52 1.89 -7.85
C GLY A 52 -11.79 2.75 -7.83
N GLY A 53 -11.67 4.03 -8.17
CA GLY A 53 -12.77 4.99 -8.13
C GLY A 53 -12.75 5.87 -6.89
N ARG A 54 -13.73 6.74 -6.75
CA ARG A 54 -13.77 7.70 -5.65
C ARG A 54 -14.33 7.03 -4.38
N LEU A 55 -13.70 7.29 -3.23
CA LEU A 55 -14.22 6.96 -1.90
C LEU A 55 -14.57 8.27 -1.15
N THR A 56 -14.13 8.41 0.11
CA THR A 56 -14.15 9.69 0.83
C THR A 56 -13.25 10.71 0.14
N GLY A 57 -12.04 10.30 -0.22
CA GLY A 57 -11.11 11.06 -1.03
C GLY A 57 -11.23 10.73 -2.53
N PRO A 58 -10.72 11.62 -3.40
CA PRO A 58 -10.66 11.35 -4.84
C PRO A 58 -9.79 10.13 -5.16
N ASP A 59 -10.06 9.50 -6.30
CA ASP A 59 -9.16 8.47 -6.85
C ASP A 59 -7.82 9.11 -7.25
N LEU A 60 -6.74 8.43 -6.91
CA LEU A 60 -5.37 8.92 -7.06
C LEU A 60 -4.69 8.45 -8.36
N LYS A 61 -5.37 7.69 -9.23
CA LYS A 61 -4.81 7.33 -10.54
C LYS A 61 -4.48 8.59 -11.34
N ASP A 62 -3.25 8.66 -11.80
CA ASP A 62 -2.69 9.78 -12.57
C ASP A 62 -2.79 11.14 -11.83
N VAL A 63 -2.87 11.14 -10.50
CA VAL A 63 -3.03 12.39 -9.72
C VAL A 63 -1.89 13.38 -9.93
N THR A 64 -0.67 12.88 -10.17
CA THR A 64 0.53 13.68 -10.44
C THR A 64 0.48 14.46 -11.76
N THR A 65 -0.52 14.22 -12.60
CA THR A 65 -0.77 15.00 -13.83
C THR A 65 -1.68 16.22 -13.60
N ARG A 66 -2.37 16.28 -12.45
CA ARG A 66 -3.43 17.26 -12.18
C ARG A 66 -2.90 18.59 -11.61
N LYS A 67 -1.74 18.55 -10.95
CA LYS A 67 -1.07 19.69 -10.31
C LYS A 67 0.44 19.45 -10.23
N ASP A 68 1.17 20.52 -9.95
CA ASP A 68 2.61 20.45 -9.75
C ASP A 68 2.97 19.60 -8.54
N ARG A 69 4.08 18.89 -8.68
CA ARG A 69 4.58 18.01 -7.63
C ARG A 69 4.84 18.74 -6.31
N ALA A 70 5.35 19.97 -6.38
CA ALA A 70 5.57 20.82 -5.21
C ALA A 70 4.26 21.15 -4.47
N TRP A 71 3.18 21.38 -5.23
CA TRP A 71 1.85 21.62 -4.67
C TRP A 71 1.38 20.40 -3.87
N PHE A 72 1.54 19.18 -4.42
CA PHE A 72 1.15 17.95 -3.70
C PHE A 72 1.98 17.70 -2.45
N VAL A 73 3.28 17.98 -2.48
CA VAL A 73 4.13 17.85 -1.29
C VAL A 73 3.63 18.77 -0.18
N GLN A 74 3.37 20.04 -0.50
CA GLN A 74 2.82 21.00 0.47
C GLN A 74 1.42 20.56 0.95
N PHE A 75 0.56 20.11 0.05
CA PHE A 75 -0.79 19.68 0.40
C PHE A 75 -0.76 18.47 1.32
N LEU A 76 0.04 17.44 1.03
CA LEU A 76 0.15 16.25 1.88
C LEU A 76 0.66 16.59 3.30
N GLN A 77 1.52 17.60 3.43
CA GLN A 77 2.05 18.04 4.72
C GLN A 77 1.08 18.96 5.49
N SER A 78 0.23 19.73 4.81
CA SER A 78 -0.62 20.73 5.47
C SER A 78 -1.92 21.03 4.69
N PRO A 79 -2.83 20.05 4.49
CA PRO A 79 -4.03 20.23 3.67
C PRO A 79 -4.92 21.37 4.17
N LYS A 80 -5.16 21.42 5.50
CA LYS A 80 -6.01 22.45 6.13
C LYS A 80 -5.43 23.86 5.94
N SER A 81 -4.12 24.04 6.04
CA SER A 81 -3.49 25.34 5.85
C SER A 81 -3.70 25.87 4.44
N MET A 82 -3.58 25.00 3.42
CA MET A 82 -3.83 25.39 2.02
C MET A 82 -5.31 25.73 1.76
N ILE A 83 -6.23 25.01 2.41
CA ILE A 83 -7.66 25.33 2.35
C ILE A 83 -7.92 26.69 3.01
N ASP A 84 -7.41 26.89 4.22
CA ASP A 84 -7.62 28.12 5.01
C ASP A 84 -6.95 29.35 4.35
N SER A 85 -5.85 29.16 3.61
CA SER A 85 -5.23 30.21 2.80
C SER A 85 -5.99 30.54 1.52
N GLY A 86 -7.06 29.80 1.21
CA GLY A 86 -7.88 30.00 0.03
C GLY A 86 -7.29 29.46 -1.26
N ASP A 87 -6.41 28.43 -1.22
CA ASP A 87 -5.94 27.79 -2.46
C ASP A 87 -7.17 27.23 -3.23
N PRO A 88 -7.41 27.67 -4.47
CA PRO A 88 -8.66 27.38 -5.17
C PRO A 88 -8.81 25.88 -5.48
N TYR A 89 -7.72 25.15 -5.65
CA TYR A 89 -7.78 23.72 -5.90
C TYR A 89 -8.01 22.94 -4.60
N ALA A 90 -7.35 23.30 -3.51
CA ALA A 90 -7.58 22.73 -2.19
C ALA A 90 -9.03 22.93 -1.71
N VAL A 91 -9.57 24.15 -1.88
CA VAL A 91 -10.97 24.47 -1.56
C VAL A 91 -11.93 23.65 -2.41
N LYS A 92 -11.67 23.52 -3.72
CA LYS A 92 -12.45 22.66 -4.60
C LYS A 92 -12.45 21.20 -4.13
N LEU A 93 -11.29 20.66 -3.77
CA LEU A 93 -11.18 19.29 -3.26
C LEU A 93 -12.01 19.09 -1.97
N GLN A 94 -11.99 20.06 -1.05
CA GLN A 94 -12.80 20.01 0.18
C GLN A 94 -14.30 20.02 -0.13
N GLN A 95 -14.74 20.88 -1.06
CA GLN A 95 -16.13 20.96 -1.48
C GLN A 95 -16.60 19.64 -2.12
N GLU A 96 -15.80 19.07 -3.01
CA GLU A 96 -16.05 17.76 -3.60
C GLU A 96 -16.06 16.66 -2.53
N ALA A 97 -15.27 16.80 -1.47
CA ALA A 97 -15.28 15.91 -0.30
C ALA A 97 -16.41 16.21 0.70
N ARG A 98 -17.38 17.06 0.36
CA ARG A 98 -18.54 17.43 1.20
C ARG A 98 -18.12 18.02 2.57
N GLY A 99 -17.06 18.82 2.56
CA GLY A 99 -16.52 19.46 3.76
C GLY A 99 -15.52 18.62 4.54
N VAL A 100 -15.33 17.34 4.19
CA VAL A 100 -14.29 16.51 4.81
C VAL A 100 -12.92 17.04 4.41
N VAL A 101 -12.08 17.30 5.42
CA VAL A 101 -10.70 17.76 5.23
C VAL A 101 -9.76 16.57 5.35
N MET A 102 -8.81 16.44 4.42
CA MET A 102 -7.73 15.47 4.56
C MET A 102 -6.93 15.78 5.83
N PRO A 103 -6.84 14.84 6.80
CA PRO A 103 -6.11 15.09 8.03
C PRO A 103 -4.61 15.11 7.79
N ASN A 104 -3.87 15.75 8.70
CA ASN A 104 -2.42 15.59 8.75
C ASN A 104 -2.10 14.14 9.13
N ILE A 105 -1.30 13.47 8.30
CA ILE A 105 -0.90 12.09 8.54
C ILE A 105 0.40 12.08 9.35
N ALA A 106 0.44 11.30 10.44
CA ALA A 106 1.64 11.16 11.26
C ALA A 106 2.81 10.60 10.42
N GLY A 107 4.01 11.15 10.62
CA GLY A 107 5.19 10.78 9.83
C GLY A 107 5.24 11.38 8.42
N MET A 108 4.24 12.18 8.02
CA MET A 108 4.28 12.87 6.73
C MET A 108 5.32 13.99 6.73
N ASN A 109 6.38 13.81 5.95
CA ASN A 109 7.40 14.81 5.67
C ASN A 109 7.64 14.88 4.16
N GLN A 110 8.49 15.81 3.72
CA GLN A 110 8.78 16.01 2.29
C GLN A 110 9.26 14.74 1.60
N GLN A 111 10.15 13.97 2.22
CA GLN A 111 10.67 12.73 1.67
C GLN A 111 9.55 11.68 1.52
N GLN A 112 8.72 11.51 2.55
CA GLN A 112 7.59 10.59 2.52
C GLN A 112 6.58 10.98 1.44
N ALA A 113 6.26 12.27 1.33
CA ALA A 113 5.36 12.79 0.30
C ALA A 113 5.89 12.50 -1.11
N GLN A 114 7.18 12.73 -1.35
CA GLN A 114 7.84 12.42 -2.62
C GLN A 114 7.76 10.92 -2.93
N ALA A 115 8.14 10.07 -1.98
CA ALA A 115 8.09 8.61 -2.16
C ALA A 115 6.66 8.11 -2.46
N LEU A 116 5.64 8.69 -1.82
CA LEU A 116 4.24 8.40 -2.11
C LEU A 116 3.84 8.82 -3.52
N LEU A 117 4.21 10.00 -3.97
CA LEU A 117 3.89 10.48 -5.32
C LEU A 117 4.57 9.63 -6.41
N ASP A 118 5.77 9.13 -6.16
CA ASP A 118 6.47 8.19 -7.06
C ASP A 118 5.77 6.84 -7.10
N MET A 119 5.41 6.30 -5.93
CA MET A 119 4.66 5.05 -5.82
C MET A 119 3.30 5.16 -6.54
N ILE A 120 2.54 6.23 -6.30
CA ILE A 120 1.25 6.48 -6.96
C ILE A 120 1.43 6.57 -8.49
N THR A 121 2.50 7.22 -8.95
CA THR A 121 2.81 7.32 -10.39
C THR A 121 3.13 5.94 -10.99
N ALA A 122 3.89 5.11 -10.29
CA ALA A 122 4.19 3.75 -10.71
C ALA A 122 2.93 2.88 -10.77
N GLU A 123 2.11 2.91 -9.73
CA GLU A 123 0.84 2.18 -9.65
C GLU A 123 -0.17 2.63 -10.71
N SER A 124 -0.20 3.92 -11.04
CA SER A 124 -1.10 4.46 -12.05
C SER A 124 -0.84 3.88 -13.45
N LYS A 125 0.41 3.53 -13.74
CA LYS A 125 0.83 2.93 -15.02
C LYS A 125 0.47 1.44 -15.14
N LEU A 126 0.13 0.78 -14.05
CA LEU A 126 -0.26 -0.62 -14.09
C LEU A 126 -1.63 -0.78 -14.73
N PRO A 127 -1.90 -1.89 -15.45
CA PRO A 127 -3.25 -2.24 -15.91
C PRO A 127 -4.25 -2.25 -14.75
N ARG A 128 -3.79 -2.70 -13.58
CA ARG A 128 -4.52 -2.67 -12.32
C ARG A 128 -3.55 -2.43 -11.16
N SER A 129 -3.82 -1.39 -10.36
CA SER A 129 -3.05 -1.11 -9.15
C SER A 129 -3.37 -2.13 -8.04
N GLN A 130 -2.38 -2.42 -7.20
CA GLN A 130 -2.60 -3.18 -5.97
C GLN A 130 -3.46 -2.42 -4.94
N PHE A 131 -3.64 -1.11 -5.13
CA PHE A 131 -4.46 -0.23 -4.29
C PHE A 131 -5.79 0.18 -4.94
N ALA A 132 -6.29 -0.59 -5.92
CA ALA A 132 -7.57 -0.34 -6.58
C ALA A 132 -8.81 -0.65 -5.69
N GLY A 133 -8.63 -0.83 -4.38
CA GLY A 133 -9.71 -1.09 -3.42
C GLY A 133 -10.20 -2.54 -3.35
N MET A 134 -11.21 -2.77 -2.50
CA MET A 134 -11.82 -4.09 -2.31
C MET A 134 -12.53 -4.53 -3.59
N GLN A 135 -12.23 -5.76 -4.01
CA GLN A 135 -12.84 -6.35 -5.19
C GLN A 135 -14.27 -6.78 -4.86
N ILE A 136 -15.25 -5.94 -5.15
CA ILE A 136 -16.63 -6.41 -5.27
C ILE A 136 -16.76 -6.95 -6.69
N SER A 137 -17.17 -8.21 -6.82
CA SER A 137 -17.38 -8.80 -8.14
C SER A 137 -18.56 -8.10 -8.81
N ASP A 138 -18.33 -7.53 -9.99
CA ASP A 138 -19.38 -6.89 -10.80
C ASP A 138 -20.24 -7.89 -11.57
N ARG A 139 -20.02 -9.20 -11.36
CA ARG A 139 -20.87 -10.21 -11.98
C ARG A 139 -22.29 -10.11 -11.41
N PRO A 140 -23.33 -10.33 -12.22
CA PRO A 140 -24.69 -10.37 -11.71
C PRO A 140 -24.84 -11.36 -10.56
N LEU A 141 -25.55 -10.94 -9.51
CA LEU A 141 -25.89 -11.80 -8.39
C LEU A 141 -26.86 -12.87 -8.87
N THR A 142 -26.51 -14.14 -8.66
CA THR A 142 -27.32 -15.28 -9.06
C THR A 142 -28.18 -15.76 -7.89
N ALA A 143 -29.19 -16.59 -8.19
CA ALA A 143 -29.96 -17.27 -7.14
C ALA A 143 -29.08 -18.13 -6.22
N GLN A 144 -27.99 -18.71 -6.75
CA GLN A 144 -27.03 -19.48 -5.97
C GLN A 144 -26.28 -18.61 -4.96
N ASP A 145 -25.96 -17.36 -5.32
CA ASP A 145 -25.29 -16.43 -4.42
C ASP A 145 -26.19 -16.02 -3.27
N VAL A 146 -27.47 -15.76 -3.56
CA VAL A 146 -28.48 -15.46 -2.54
C VAL A 146 -28.65 -16.64 -1.59
N ALA A 147 -28.77 -17.87 -2.13
CA ALA A 147 -28.90 -19.07 -1.33
C ALA A 147 -27.68 -19.29 -0.41
N LYS A 148 -26.46 -19.13 -0.95
CA LYS A 148 -25.23 -19.23 -0.16
C LYS A 148 -25.13 -18.14 0.91
N GLY A 149 -25.48 -16.90 0.56
CA GLY A 149 -25.52 -15.79 1.52
C GLY A 149 -26.48 -16.07 2.67
N LYS A 150 -27.66 -16.62 2.38
CA LYS A 150 -28.65 -17.04 3.38
C LYS A 150 -28.10 -18.14 4.29
N GLN A 151 -27.43 -19.15 3.73
CA GLN A 151 -26.81 -20.22 4.51
C GLN A 151 -25.79 -19.70 5.51
N ILE A 152 -24.93 -18.76 5.10
CA ILE A 152 -23.95 -18.13 5.97
C ILE A 152 -24.65 -17.29 7.05
N PHE A 153 -25.67 -16.51 6.67
CA PHE A 153 -26.39 -15.64 7.59
C PHE A 153 -27.10 -16.43 8.71
N LEU A 154 -27.76 -17.53 8.33
CA LEU A 154 -28.57 -18.38 9.22
C LEU A 154 -27.78 -19.44 10.01
N ALA A 155 -26.44 -19.42 9.94
CA ALA A 155 -25.58 -20.44 10.55
C ALA A 155 -25.70 -21.85 9.94
N GLU A 156 -26.31 -22.00 8.76
CA GLU A 156 -26.35 -23.28 8.03
C GLU A 156 -24.98 -23.61 7.42
N GLN A 157 -24.17 -22.57 7.14
CA GLN A 157 -22.77 -22.69 6.72
C GLN A 157 -21.86 -21.85 7.63
N PRO A 158 -20.85 -22.45 8.29
CA PRO A 158 -19.93 -21.73 9.15
C PRO A 158 -18.96 -20.83 8.37
N LEU A 159 -18.56 -19.72 8.99
CA LEU A 159 -17.51 -18.85 8.48
C LEU A 159 -16.14 -19.52 8.63
N SER A 160 -15.25 -19.34 7.65
CA SER A 160 -13.90 -19.91 7.66
C SER A 160 -13.04 -19.44 8.85
N GLY A 161 -13.38 -18.30 9.47
CA GLY A 161 -12.71 -17.75 10.65
C GLY A 161 -13.34 -18.13 11.99
N ALA A 162 -14.26 -19.12 12.02
CA ALA A 162 -14.96 -19.59 13.22
C ALA A 162 -15.71 -18.49 14.01
N GLY A 163 -16.09 -17.39 13.35
CA GLY A 163 -16.92 -16.34 13.95
C GLY A 163 -18.39 -16.78 14.11
N PRO A 164 -19.15 -16.13 15.02
CA PRO A 164 -20.58 -16.40 15.18
C PRO A 164 -21.35 -16.03 13.91
N ALA A 165 -22.46 -16.73 13.67
CA ALA A 165 -23.33 -16.45 12.53
C ALA A 165 -24.02 -15.10 12.66
N CYS A 166 -24.33 -14.47 11.54
CA CYS A 166 -24.90 -13.12 11.50
C CYS A 166 -26.23 -13.04 12.28
N ILE A 167 -27.10 -14.04 12.13
CA ILE A 167 -28.41 -14.07 12.80
C ILE A 167 -28.32 -14.13 14.33
N SER A 168 -27.18 -14.54 14.91
CA SER A 168 -27.02 -14.56 16.36
C SER A 168 -27.10 -13.15 16.99
N CYS A 169 -26.85 -12.10 16.19
CA CYS A 169 -26.94 -10.70 16.61
C CYS A 169 -27.90 -9.85 15.76
N HIS A 170 -28.27 -10.28 14.55
CA HIS A 170 -29.12 -9.53 13.62
C HIS A 170 -30.41 -10.32 13.30
N THR A 171 -31.46 -10.09 14.09
CA THR A 171 -32.83 -10.63 13.88
C THR A 171 -33.72 -9.67 13.12
#